data_AF-A0A965FQB4-F1
#
_entry.id   AF-A0A965FQB4-F1
#
_cell.length_a   1.000
_cell.length_b   1.000
_cell.length_c   1.000
_cell.angle_alpha   90.00
_cell.angle_beta   90.00
_cell.angle_gamma   90.00
#
_symmetry.space_group_name_H-M   'P 1'
#
loop_
_entity.id
_entity.type
_entity.pdbx_description
1 polymer ?
#
loop_
_entity_poly.entity_id
_entity_poly.type
_entity_poly.pdbx_seq_one_letter_code
_entity_poly.pdbx_strand_id
1 'polypeptide(L)'
;MNYRILCLVLPFIMLFSASSVFSAGSDSDDSSSSADTLDVNYLNGKEQVANQDYQAAIRYLLKAVETDPENADVYNLLGYSHRNLEMNDKAFVYYEKALSLDPRHKGAHEYIGELYLKLKQPEKAKEHLAKLDSICFFGCEEFDELKEAIHAYEKNN
;
A
#
# COMPACT_ATOMS: atom_id res chain seq x y z
N MET A 1 62.54 26.27 -17.76
CA MET A 1 62.99 26.40 -19.16
C MET A 1 61.76 26.47 -20.04
N ASN A 2 61.52 27.66 -20.57
CA ASN A 2 60.43 28.00 -21.48
C ASN A 2 60.87 27.70 -22.91
N TYR A 3 60.02 27.06 -23.71
CA TYR A 3 60.06 27.22 -25.17
C TYR A 3 58.64 27.40 -25.70
N ARG A 4 58.33 28.66 -26.02
CA ARG A 4 57.21 29.08 -26.85
C ARG A 4 57.63 28.82 -28.30
N ILE A 5 56.88 28.01 -29.03
CA ILE A 5 57.01 27.94 -30.49
C ILE A 5 55.70 28.48 -31.08
N LEU A 6 55.85 29.67 -31.64
CA LEU A 6 54.91 30.46 -32.41
C LEU A 6 55.04 29.99 -33.86
N CYS A 7 54.01 29.37 -34.43
CA CYS A 7 53.91 29.16 -35.87
C CYS A 7 52.58 29.68 -36.39
N LEU A 8 52.72 30.48 -37.43
CA LEU A 8 51.74 31.29 -38.13
C LEU A 8 50.68 30.46 -38.87
N VAL A 9 49.47 31.02 -38.82
CA VAL A 9 48.31 30.91 -39.71
C VAL A 9 48.61 30.67 -41.19
N LEU A 10 47.77 29.84 -41.83
CA LEU A 10 47.04 30.17 -43.08
C LEU A 10 45.87 29.18 -43.28
N PRO A 11 44.70 29.63 -43.80
CA PRO A 11 43.46 28.86 -43.79
C PRO A 11 43.27 28.06 -45.08
N PHE A 12 42.86 26.79 -44.97
CA PHE A 12 42.40 26.01 -46.11
C PHE A 12 40.87 25.86 -46.03
N ILE A 13 40.19 26.61 -46.88
CA ILE A 13 38.75 26.49 -47.13
C ILE A 13 38.54 25.24 -47.99
N MET A 14 37.74 24.29 -47.52
CA MET A 14 36.98 23.40 -48.41
C MET A 14 35.56 23.20 -47.90
N LEU A 15 34.63 23.52 -48.80
CA LEU A 15 33.19 23.28 -48.80
C LEU A 15 32.86 21.78 -48.87
N PHE A 16 31.56 21.48 -48.75
CA PHE A 16 30.88 20.18 -48.93
C PHE A 16 30.97 19.23 -47.73
N SER A 17 29.90 18.67 -47.16
CA SER A 17 28.50 18.53 -47.57
C SER A 17 27.65 18.21 -46.33
N ALA A 18 26.39 18.63 -46.35
CA ALA A 18 25.43 18.32 -45.30
C ALA A 18 25.19 16.81 -45.17
N SER A 19 25.21 16.31 -43.94
CA SER A 19 24.62 15.03 -43.56
C SER A 19 24.09 15.17 -42.15
N SER A 20 22.83 15.58 -42.03
CA SER A 20 22.06 15.43 -40.81
C SER A 20 21.80 13.94 -40.60
N VAL A 21 22.54 13.34 -39.67
CA VAL A 21 22.16 12.05 -39.07
C VAL A 21 21.84 12.33 -37.61
N PHE A 22 20.57 12.60 -37.34
CA PHE A 22 20.02 12.45 -35.99
C PHE A 22 19.72 10.96 -35.83
N SER A 23 20.60 10.23 -35.15
CA SER A 23 20.24 8.94 -34.58
C SER A 23 19.53 9.24 -33.27
N ALA A 24 18.20 9.27 -33.31
CA ALA A 24 17.36 9.25 -32.12
C ALA A 24 17.37 7.81 -31.59
N GLY A 25 18.30 7.51 -30.68
CA GLY A 25 18.15 6.39 -29.77
C GLY A 25 17.05 6.76 -28.79
N SER A 26 15.84 6.27 -29.04
CA SER A 26 14.79 6.20 -28.04
C SER A 26 15.15 5.02 -27.14
N ASP A 27 16.01 5.25 -26.15
CA ASP A 27 16.04 4.40 -24.97
C ASP A 27 14.76 4.73 -24.22
N SER A 28 13.71 3.98 -24.56
CA SER A 28 12.53 3.87 -23.72
C SER A 28 12.93 3.06 -22.49
N ASP A 29 13.67 3.71 -21.59
CA ASP A 29 13.63 3.35 -20.19
C ASP A 29 12.20 3.64 -19.72
N ASP A 30 11.30 2.69 -19.97
CA ASP A 30 9.99 2.59 -19.35
C ASP A 30 10.18 2.20 -17.88
N SER A 31 10.88 3.07 -17.15
CA SER A 31 10.63 3.31 -15.74
C SER A 31 9.36 4.15 -15.62
N SER A 32 8.24 3.62 -16.13
CA SER A 32 6.91 4.10 -15.77
C SER A 32 6.65 3.61 -14.35
N SER A 33 6.99 4.47 -13.40
CA SER A 33 6.50 4.46 -12.02
C SER A 33 5.05 3.95 -11.96
N SER A 34 4.86 2.99 -11.07
CA SER A 34 3.64 2.34 -10.59
C SER A 34 2.51 3.30 -10.13
N ALA A 35 1.98 4.08 -11.06
CA ALA A 35 0.78 4.91 -10.92
C ALA A 35 0.19 4.99 -12.33
N ASP A 36 -0.74 4.14 -12.77
CA ASP A 36 -2.17 4.25 -12.44
C ASP A 36 -2.90 2.99 -12.94
N THR A 37 -2.46 1.81 -12.50
CA THR A 37 -3.29 0.60 -12.67
C THR A 37 -3.31 -0.12 -11.34
N LEU A 38 -4.39 0.11 -10.58
CA LEU A 38 -4.73 -0.71 -9.43
C LEU A 38 -4.64 -2.18 -9.84
N ASP A 39 -3.90 -2.98 -9.08
CA ASP A 39 -3.76 -4.40 -9.38
C ASP A 39 -5.15 -5.03 -9.47
N VAL A 40 -5.39 -5.70 -10.60
CA VAL A 40 -6.65 -6.38 -10.89
C VAL A 40 -6.99 -7.42 -9.81
N ASN A 41 -5.99 -8.06 -9.20
CA ASN A 41 -6.23 -9.01 -8.12
C ASN A 41 -6.66 -8.30 -6.83
N TYR A 42 -6.10 -7.13 -6.50
CA TYR A 42 -6.61 -6.32 -5.39
C TYR A 42 -8.08 -5.94 -5.60
N LEU A 43 -8.44 -5.46 -6.80
CA LEU A 43 -9.82 -5.10 -7.13
C LEU A 43 -10.79 -6.29 -7.04
N ASN A 44 -10.43 -7.43 -7.64
CA ASN A 44 -11.20 -8.67 -7.54
C ASN A 44 -11.32 -9.15 -6.09
N GLY A 45 -10.22 -9.07 -5.32
CA GLY A 45 -10.21 -9.40 -3.91
C GLY A 45 -11.22 -8.57 -3.11
N LYS A 46 -11.21 -7.25 -3.33
CA LYS A 46 -12.16 -6.32 -2.70
C LYS A 46 -13.61 -6.60 -3.10
N GLU A 47 -13.87 -6.90 -4.36
CA GLU A 47 -15.20 -7.29 -4.83
C GLU A 47 -15.70 -8.55 -4.10
N GLN A 48 -14.85 -9.57 -3.95
CA GLN A 48 -15.25 -10.78 -3.24
C GLN A 48 -15.46 -10.57 -1.73
N VAL A 49 -14.73 -9.63 -1.11
CA VAL A 49 -15.05 -9.19 0.26
C VAL A 49 -16.46 -8.60 0.33
N ALA A 50 -16.83 -7.73 -0.61
CA ALA A 50 -18.17 -7.15 -0.67
C ALA A 50 -19.27 -8.21 -0.89
N ASN A 51 -18.96 -9.27 -1.66
CA ASN A 51 -19.84 -10.42 -1.85
C ASN A 51 -19.84 -11.41 -0.67
N GLN A 52 -19.05 -11.16 0.38
CA GLN A 52 -18.83 -12.06 1.51
C GLN A 52 -18.25 -13.44 1.13
N ASP A 53 -17.70 -13.59 -0.09
CA ASP A 53 -16.93 -14.77 -0.48
C ASP A 53 -15.47 -14.60 -0.04
N TYR A 54 -15.26 -14.75 1.27
CA TYR A 54 -13.95 -14.55 1.90
C TYR A 54 -12.91 -15.55 1.40
N GLN A 55 -13.31 -16.74 0.97
CA GLN A 55 -12.38 -17.72 0.39
C GLN A 55 -11.89 -17.27 -0.99
N ALA A 56 -12.78 -16.74 -1.83
CA ALA A 56 -12.38 -16.15 -3.11
C ALA A 56 -11.56 -14.87 -2.91
N ALA A 57 -11.95 -14.01 -1.96
CA ALA A 57 -11.19 -12.81 -1.61
C ALA A 57 -9.74 -13.15 -1.29
N ILE A 58 -9.49 -14.13 -0.40
CA ILE A 58 -8.13 -14.56 -0.04
C ILE A 58 -7.32 -15.00 -1.26
N ARG A 59 -7.92 -15.76 -2.19
CA ARG A 59 -7.19 -16.22 -3.39
C ARG A 59 -6.72 -15.07 -4.27
N TYR A 60 -7.54 -14.04 -4.44
CA TYR A 60 -7.16 -12.85 -5.21
C TYR A 60 -6.18 -11.97 -4.44
N LEU A 61 -6.45 -11.70 -3.16
CA LEU A 61 -5.60 -10.85 -2.33
C LEU A 61 -4.19 -11.42 -2.15
N LEU A 62 -4.03 -12.75 -2.07
CA LEU A 62 -2.69 -13.36 -2.03
C LEU A 62 -1.89 -13.12 -3.32
N LYS A 63 -2.55 -13.08 -4.48
CA LYS A 63 -1.89 -12.69 -5.75
C LYS A 63 -1.55 -11.21 -5.76
N ALA A 64 -2.39 -10.37 -5.15
CA ALA A 64 -2.10 -8.95 -5.03
C ALA A 64 -0.84 -8.67 -4.19
N VAL A 65 -0.61 -9.47 -3.15
CA VAL A 65 0.63 -9.41 -2.37
C VAL A 65 1.86 -9.74 -3.23
N GLU A 66 1.75 -10.62 -4.22
CA GLU A 66 2.87 -10.95 -5.11
C GLU A 66 3.28 -9.76 -5.99
N THR A 67 2.32 -8.92 -6.40
CA THR A 67 2.56 -7.76 -7.26
C THR A 67 2.87 -6.48 -6.49
N ASP A 68 2.27 -6.31 -5.32
CA ASP A 68 2.43 -5.14 -4.46
C ASP A 68 2.54 -5.57 -2.98
N PRO A 69 3.72 -6.03 -2.55
CA PRO A 69 3.93 -6.58 -1.21
C PRO A 69 3.92 -5.52 -0.10
N GLU A 70 3.87 -4.23 -0.44
CA GLU A 70 3.87 -3.11 0.51
C GLU A 70 2.47 -2.46 0.66
N ASN A 71 1.45 -3.04 0.02
CA ASN A 71 0.08 -2.53 0.08
C ASN A 71 -0.62 -2.88 1.41
N ALA A 72 -0.71 -1.92 2.32
CA ALA A 72 -1.37 -2.12 3.62
C ALA A 72 -2.86 -2.49 3.49
N ASP A 73 -3.59 -1.97 2.49
CA ASP A 73 -5.01 -2.29 2.27
C ASP A 73 -5.22 -3.77 1.95
N VAL A 74 -4.32 -4.36 1.13
CA VAL A 74 -4.39 -5.79 0.77
C VAL A 74 -4.27 -6.66 2.01
N TYR A 75 -3.31 -6.36 2.90
CA TYR A 75 -3.15 -7.07 4.16
C TYR A 75 -4.33 -6.84 5.11
N ASN A 76 -4.89 -5.63 5.16
CA ASN A 76 -6.10 -5.36 5.93
C ASN A 76 -7.28 -6.24 5.46
N LEU A 77 -7.51 -6.34 4.15
CA LEU A 77 -8.56 -7.18 3.59
C LEU A 77 -8.28 -8.68 3.76
N LEU A 78 -7.01 -9.11 3.75
CA LEU A 78 -6.64 -10.49 4.12
C LEU A 78 -7.01 -10.78 5.57
N GLY A 79 -6.69 -9.85 6.48
CA GLY A 79 -7.05 -9.95 7.89
C GLY A 79 -8.57 -10.03 8.08
N TYR A 80 -9.31 -9.13 7.43
CA TYR A 80 -10.77 -9.10 7.42
C TYR A 80 -11.39 -10.40 6.92
N SER A 81 -10.89 -10.91 5.79
CA SER A 81 -11.38 -12.17 5.22
C SER A 81 -11.12 -13.37 6.14
N HIS A 82 -9.94 -13.44 6.75
CA HIS A 82 -9.59 -14.53 7.67
C HIS A 82 -10.41 -14.48 8.97
N ARG A 83 -10.64 -13.28 9.52
CA ARG A 83 -11.48 -13.09 10.71
C ARG A 83 -12.91 -13.57 10.47
N ASN A 84 -13.48 -13.26 9.31
CA ASN A 84 -14.83 -13.69 8.95
C ASN A 84 -14.93 -15.21 8.71
N LEU A 85 -13.82 -15.88 8.38
CA LEU A 85 -13.72 -17.34 8.34
C LEU A 85 -13.33 -17.98 9.69
N GLU A 86 -13.37 -17.21 10.78
CA GLU A 86 -12.97 -17.60 12.13
C GLU A 86 -11.50 -18.02 12.29
N MET A 87 -10.66 -17.70 11.31
CA MET A 87 -9.22 -17.95 11.33
C MET A 87 -8.48 -16.81 12.05
N ASN A 88 -8.82 -16.60 13.32
CA ASN A 88 -8.42 -15.42 14.10
C ASN A 88 -6.89 -15.23 14.18
N ASP A 89 -6.11 -16.31 14.34
CA ASP A 89 -4.65 -16.21 14.43
C ASP A 89 -4.02 -15.65 13.15
N LYS A 90 -4.52 -16.08 11.98
CA LYS A 90 -4.08 -15.55 10.69
C LYS A 90 -4.55 -14.12 10.49
N ALA A 91 -5.74 -13.79 10.97
CA ALA A 91 -6.26 -12.43 10.89
C ALA A 91 -5.32 -11.44 11.60
N PHE A 92 -4.86 -11.77 12.82
CA PHE A 92 -3.87 -10.96 13.53
C PHE A 92 -2.59 -10.76 12.73
N VAL A 93 -2.00 -11.83 12.19
CA VAL A 93 -0.76 -11.73 11.39
C VAL A 93 -0.92 -10.72 10.25
N TYR A 94 -2.06 -10.73 9.56
CA TYR A 94 -2.29 -9.81 8.46
C TYR A 94 -2.62 -8.38 8.91
N TYR A 95 -3.39 -8.18 9.98
CA TYR A 95 -3.61 -6.85 10.53
C TYR A 95 -2.31 -6.23 11.07
N GLU A 96 -1.48 -7.00 11.77
CA GLU A 96 -0.17 -6.56 12.24
C GLU A 96 0.74 -6.21 11.07
N LYS A 97 0.70 -6.99 9.99
CA LYS A 97 1.43 -6.66 8.76
C LYS A 97 0.94 -5.35 8.14
N ALA A 98 -0.38 -5.15 8.04
CA ALA A 98 -0.96 -3.89 7.56
C ALA A 98 -0.48 -2.69 8.41
N LEU A 99 -0.56 -2.80 9.73
CA LEU A 99 -0.13 -1.75 10.67
C LEU A 99 1.38 -1.55 10.72
N SER A 100 2.18 -2.56 10.34
CA SER A 100 3.63 -2.40 10.18
C SER A 100 4.01 -1.60 8.93
N LEU A 101 3.18 -1.67 7.88
CA LEU A 101 3.36 -0.95 6.63
C LEU A 101 2.79 0.47 6.72
N ASP A 102 1.58 0.59 7.25
CA ASP A 102 0.93 1.86 7.56
C ASP A 102 0.42 1.87 9.01
N PRO A 103 1.19 2.44 9.95
CA PRO A 103 0.78 2.60 11.35
C PRO A 103 -0.43 3.51 11.57
N ARG A 104 -0.95 4.17 10.53
CA ARG A 104 -2.12 5.04 10.58
C ARG A 104 -3.32 4.45 9.85
N HIS A 105 -3.23 3.19 9.39
CA HIS A 105 -4.30 2.55 8.66
C HIS A 105 -5.53 2.33 9.56
N LYS A 106 -6.59 3.10 9.28
CA LYS A 106 -7.78 3.17 10.13
C LYS A 106 -8.54 1.83 10.20
N GLY A 107 -8.91 1.27 9.05
CA GLY A 107 -9.61 -0.02 9.00
C GLY A 107 -8.86 -1.17 9.68
N ALA A 108 -7.52 -1.21 9.58
CA ALA A 108 -6.72 -2.21 10.29
C ALA A 108 -6.79 -2.01 11.81
N HIS A 109 -6.77 -0.77 12.32
CA HIS A 109 -6.97 -0.49 13.75
C HIS A 109 -8.37 -0.87 14.24
N GLU A 110 -9.40 -0.56 13.47
CA GLU A 110 -10.78 -0.92 13.79
C GLU A 110 -10.95 -2.44 13.84
N TYR A 111 -10.66 -3.13 12.74
CA TYR A 111 -10.96 -4.55 12.64
C TYR A 111 -10.14 -5.44 13.58
N ILE A 112 -8.89 -5.08 13.88
CA ILE A 112 -8.10 -5.79 14.90
C ILE A 112 -8.64 -5.50 16.31
N GLY A 113 -9.15 -4.29 16.56
CA GLY A 113 -9.83 -3.93 17.80
C GLY A 113 -11.09 -4.77 18.03
N GLU A 114 -11.92 -4.91 17.00
CA GLU A 114 -13.09 -5.79 17.05
C GLU A 114 -12.71 -7.27 17.23
N LEU A 115 -11.61 -7.72 16.63
CA LEU A 115 -11.09 -9.07 16.85
C LEU A 115 -10.68 -9.29 18.31
N TYR A 116 -10.06 -8.30 18.95
CA TYR A 116 -9.75 -8.37 20.38
C TYR A 116 -11.02 -8.49 21.25
N LEU A 117 -12.10 -7.80 20.90
CA LEU A 117 -13.40 -7.96 21.58
C LEU A 117 -13.95 -9.38 21.41
N LYS A 118 -13.90 -9.95 20.20
CA LYS A 118 -14.30 -11.36 19.94
C LYS A 118 -13.54 -12.33 20.85
N LEU A 119 -12.27 -12.02 21.16
CA LEU A 119 -11.40 -12.82 22.01
C LEU A 119 -11.41 -12.42 23.49
N LYS A 120 -12.38 -11.59 23.91
CA LYS A 120 -12.57 -11.13 25.29
C LYS A 120 -11.37 -10.35 25.85
N GLN A 121 -10.72 -9.54 25.01
CA GLN A 121 -9.59 -8.69 25.35
C GLN A 121 -9.94 -7.19 25.13
N PRO A 122 -10.92 -6.62 25.86
CA PRO A 122 -11.40 -5.26 25.61
C PRO A 122 -10.36 -4.17 25.82
N GLU A 123 -9.40 -4.39 26.71
CA GLU A 123 -8.33 -3.41 26.96
C GLU A 123 -7.46 -3.18 25.73
N LYS A 124 -7.17 -4.23 24.95
CA LYS A 124 -6.44 -4.07 23.69
C LYS A 124 -7.28 -3.38 22.61
N ALA A 125 -8.59 -3.64 22.57
CA ALA A 125 -9.48 -2.91 21.67
C ALA A 125 -9.46 -1.40 21.97
N LYS A 126 -9.43 -1.02 23.26
CA LYS A 126 -9.32 0.39 23.68
C LYS A 126 -7.98 1.03 23.28
N GLU A 127 -6.89 0.27 23.26
CA GLU A 127 -5.60 0.76 22.74
C GLU A 127 -5.71 1.15 21.25
N HIS A 128 -6.37 0.32 20.44
CA HIS A 128 -6.61 0.65 19.03
C HIS A 128 -7.59 1.81 18.85
N LEU A 129 -8.62 1.92 19.71
CA LEU A 129 -9.51 3.09 19.71
C LEU A 129 -8.76 4.39 20.03
N ALA A 130 -7.84 4.36 20.99
CA ALA A 130 -7.00 5.53 21.32
C ALA A 130 -6.06 5.90 20.16
N LYS A 131 -5.59 4.93 19.38
CA LYS A 131 -4.86 5.21 18.13
C LYS A 131 -5.76 5.88 17.10
N LEU A 132 -6.97 5.37 16.88
CA LEU A 132 -7.94 5.99 15.98
C LEU A 132 -8.29 7.42 16.40
N ASP A 133 -8.48 7.69 17.69
CA ASP A 133 -8.70 9.04 18.23
C ASP A 133 -7.58 10.01 17.82
N SER A 134 -6.32 9.56 17.92
CA SER A 134 -5.15 10.35 17.50
C SER A 134 -5.04 10.54 15.98
N ILE A 135 -5.53 9.58 15.19
CA ILE A 135 -5.50 9.61 13.72
C ILE A 135 -6.65 10.47 13.18
N CYS A 136 -7.82 10.42 13.83
CA CYS A 136 -9.08 10.98 13.37
C CYS A 136 -9.46 12.23 14.19
N PHE A 137 -8.70 13.31 14.03
CA PHE A 137 -8.87 14.56 14.79
C PHE A 137 -10.29 15.18 14.71
N PHE A 138 -11.01 14.96 13.60
CA PHE A 138 -12.40 15.43 13.42
C PHE A 138 -13.43 14.28 13.44
N GLY A 139 -13.03 13.09 13.87
CA GLY A 139 -13.82 11.85 13.74
C GLY A 139 -13.61 11.14 12.41
N CYS A 140 -13.90 9.85 12.40
CA CYS A 140 -13.92 8.98 11.23
C CYS A 140 -14.83 7.78 11.53
N GLU A 141 -15.35 7.16 10.47
CA GLU A 141 -16.25 5.99 10.55
C GLU A 141 -15.65 4.90 11.43
N GLU A 142 -14.38 4.55 11.20
CA GLU A 142 -13.68 3.48 11.91
C GLU A 142 -13.57 3.72 13.42
N PHE A 143 -13.43 4.99 13.83
CA PHE A 143 -13.40 5.37 15.25
C PHE A 143 -14.76 5.17 15.90
N ASP A 144 -15.83 5.65 15.24
CA ASP A 144 -17.18 5.56 15.76
C ASP A 144 -17.63 4.10 15.84
N GLU A 145 -17.35 3.29 14.82
CA GLU A 145 -17.66 1.85 14.79
C GLU A 145 -16.97 1.09 15.92
N LEU A 146 -15.65 1.23 16.08
CA LEU A 146 -14.93 0.54 17.15
C LEU A 146 -15.39 1.01 18.54
N LYS A 147 -15.70 2.30 18.70
CA LYS A 147 -16.21 2.86 19.95
C LYS A 147 -17.57 2.26 20.32
N GLU A 148 -18.47 2.15 19.35
CA GLU A 148 -19.77 1.53 19.53
C GLU A 148 -19.63 0.04 19.85
N ALA A 149 -18.74 -0.69 19.16
CA ALA A 149 -18.46 -2.09 19.42
C ALA A 149 -17.96 -2.32 20.86
N ILE A 150 -17.04 -1.48 21.35
CA ILE A 150 -16.55 -1.54 22.73
C ILE A 150 -17.68 -1.29 23.72
N HIS A 151 -18.48 -0.24 23.50
CA HIS A 151 -19.60 0.09 24.38
C HIS A 151 -20.66 -1.03 24.42
N ALA A 152 -20.97 -1.62 23.26
CA ALA A 152 -21.89 -2.75 23.16
C ALA A 152 -21.34 -3.99 23.90
N TYR A 153 -20.04 -4.25 23.81
CA TYR A 153 -19.39 -5.33 24.55
C TYR A 153 -19.50 -5.13 26.07
N GLU A 154 -19.18 -3.94 26.57
CA GLU A 154 -19.22 -3.61 28.01
C GLU A 154 -20.63 -3.66 28.60
N LYS A 155 -21.67 -3.38 27.81
CA LYS A 155 -23.06 -3.50 28.28
C LYS A 155 -23.51 -4.95 28.46
N ASN A 156 -22.92 -5.88 27.70
CA ASN A 156 -23.38 -7.26 27.59
C ASN A 156 -22.55 -8.27 28.40
N ASN A 157 -21.49 -7.83 29.09
CA ASN A 157 -20.60 -8.67 29.90
C ASN A 157 -20.37 -8.06 31.28
#